data_AF-A0A289ZA85-F1
#
_entry.id   AF-A0A289ZA85-F1
#
_cell.length_a   1.000
_cell.length_b   1.000
_cell.length_c   1.000
_cell.angle_alpha   90.00
_cell.angle_beta   90.00
_cell.angle_gamma   90.00
#
_symmetry.space_group_name_H-M   'P 1'
#
loop_
_entity.id
_entity.type
_entity.pdbx_description
1 polymer ?
#
loop_
_entity_poly.entity_id
_entity_poly.type
_entity_poly.pdbx_seq_one_letter_code
_entity_poly.pdbx_strand_id
1 'polypeptide(L)'
;ARFLPLFIAIPYIMNIISFIGLLTVLLGATLALAQKDIKKGLAYSTMSQLGYMVVSLGMGSYRAALFHLINHAYSKALLFLGSGSIIHSMEGILGYSPNQSQNMVFMGGLK
;
A
#
# COMPACT_ATOMS: atom_id res chain seq x y z
N ALA A 1 12.31 0.52 13.27
CA ALA A 1 12.27 1.65 14.23
C ALA A 1 13.13 1.37 15.45
N ARG A 2 12.70 0.52 16.40
CA ARG A 2 13.40 0.30 17.68
C ARG A 2 14.82 -0.27 17.55
N PHE A 3 15.06 -1.17 16.61
CA PHE A 3 16.38 -1.76 16.34
C PHE A 3 17.28 -0.90 15.43
N LEU A 4 16.83 0.28 15.01
CA LEU A 4 17.60 1.15 14.11
C LEU A 4 18.98 1.56 14.68
N PRO A 5 19.15 1.81 16.00
CA PRO A 5 20.48 2.07 16.58
C PRO A 5 21.46 0.91 16.37
N LEU A 6 20.99 -0.34 16.40
CA LEU A 6 21.81 -1.52 16.13
C LEU A 6 22.18 -1.61 14.65
N PHE A 7 21.22 -1.38 13.75
CA PHE A 7 21.44 -1.51 12.31
C PHE A 7 22.35 -0.43 11.74
N ILE A 8 22.31 0.81 12.28
CA ILE A 8 23.25 1.87 11.89
C ILE A 8 24.70 1.45 12.15
N ALA A 9 24.97 0.69 13.21
CA ALA A 9 26.32 0.20 13.52
C ALA A 9 26.84 -0.82 12.48
N ILE A 10 25.97 -1.36 11.62
CA ILE A 10 26.32 -2.38 10.63
C ILE A 10 25.85 -1.89 9.24
N PRO A 11 26.66 -1.08 8.52
CA PRO A 11 26.26 -0.44 7.25
C PRO A 11 25.79 -1.42 6.17
N TYR A 12 26.35 -2.63 6.15
CA TYR A 12 25.94 -3.68 5.22
C TYR A 12 24.45 -4.05 5.36
N ILE A 13 23.94 -4.12 6.60
CA ILE A 13 22.53 -4.42 6.87
C ILE A 13 21.62 -3.29 6.40
N MET A 14 22.03 -2.02 6.59
CA MET A 14 21.27 -0.85 6.12
C MET A 14 21.09 -0.86 4.60
N ASN A 15 22.15 -1.21 3.86
CA ASN A 15 22.10 -1.36 2.40
C ASN A 15 21.15 -2.47 1.97
N ILE A 16 21.17 -3.63 2.65
CA ILE A 16 20.23 -4.73 2.38
C ILE A 16 18.78 -4.29 2.63
N ILE A 17 18.50 -3.63 3.75
CA ILE A 17 17.16 -3.14 4.09
C ILE A 17 16.66 -2.19 3.00
N SER A 18 17.49 -1.23 2.58
CA SER A 18 17.15 -0.28 1.52
C SER A 18 16.90 -0.99 0.18
N PHE A 19 17.75 -1.96 -0.17
CA PHE A 19 17.60 -2.73 -1.40
C PHE A 19 16.30 -3.55 -1.45
N ILE A 20 15.98 -4.27 -0.37
CA ILE A 20 14.71 -5.02 -0.26
C ILE A 20 13.52 -4.07 -0.30
N GLY A 21 13.61 -2.92 0.36
CA GLY A 21 12.59 -1.87 0.31
C GLY A 21 12.34 -1.40 -1.14
N LEU A 22 13.39 -1.15 -1.90
CA LEU A 22 13.30 -0.69 -3.29
C LEU A 22 12.69 -1.75 -4.21
N LEU A 23 13.07 -3.02 -4.07
CA LEU A 23 12.41 -4.12 -4.78
C LEU A 23 10.91 -4.19 -4.44
N THR A 24 10.56 -4.03 -3.17
CA THR A 24 9.17 -4.08 -2.71
C THR A 24 8.34 -2.93 -3.28
N VAL A 25 8.91 -1.71 -3.36
CA VAL A 25 8.28 -0.55 -3.99
C VAL A 25 7.91 -0.88 -5.44
N LEU A 26 8.88 -1.36 -6.22
CA LEU A 26 8.73 -1.62 -7.65
C LEU A 26 7.72 -2.73 -7.93
N LEU A 27 7.83 -3.85 -7.20
CA LEU A 27 6.90 -4.98 -7.34
C LEU A 27 5.47 -4.57 -6.94
N GLY A 28 5.30 -3.88 -5.81
CA GLY A 28 3.98 -3.44 -5.36
C GLY A 28 3.33 -2.45 -6.34
N ALA A 29 4.10 -1.49 -6.85
CA ALA A 29 3.57 -0.47 -7.78
C ALA A 29 3.17 -1.08 -9.13
N THR A 30 4.02 -1.93 -9.70
CA THR A 30 3.75 -2.57 -11.00
C THR A 30 2.56 -3.53 -10.93
N LEU A 31 2.47 -4.34 -9.88
CA LEU A 31 1.34 -5.26 -9.69
C LEU A 31 0.03 -4.52 -9.42
N ALA A 32 0.07 -3.36 -8.73
CA ALA A 32 -1.11 -2.54 -8.48
C ALA A 32 -1.74 -2.01 -9.78
N LEU A 33 -0.91 -1.56 -10.74
CA LEU A 33 -1.38 -1.05 -12.04
C LEU A 33 -2.10 -2.11 -12.87
N ALA A 34 -1.75 -3.39 -12.69
CA ALA A 34 -2.38 -4.50 -13.39
C ALA A 34 -3.68 -5.01 -12.72
N GLN A 35 -4.01 -4.54 -11.51
CA GLN A 35 -5.20 -5.03 -10.81
C GLN A 35 -6.48 -4.41 -11.34
N LYS A 36 -7.48 -5.25 -11.61
CA LYS A 36 -8.86 -4.83 -11.90
C LYS A 36 -9.75 -4.76 -10.66
N ASP A 37 -9.34 -5.43 -9.58
CA ASP A 37 -10.06 -5.45 -8.31
C ASP A 37 -9.61 -4.29 -7.42
N ILE A 38 -10.57 -3.49 -6.92
CA ILE A 38 -10.28 -2.28 -6.14
C ILE A 38 -9.54 -2.58 -4.83
N LYS A 39 -9.92 -3.65 -4.11
CA LYS A 39 -9.31 -4.00 -2.83
C LYS A 39 -7.92 -4.60 -3.03
N LYS A 40 -7.74 -5.44 -4.07
CA LYS A 40 -6.40 -5.96 -4.43
C LYS A 40 -5.48 -4.82 -4.87
N GLY A 41 -5.95 -3.89 -5.68
CA GLY A 41 -5.18 -2.69 -6.08
C GLY A 41 -4.75 -1.86 -4.86
N LEU A 42 -5.66 -1.67 -3.89
CA LEU A 42 -5.35 -0.98 -2.64
C LEU A 42 -4.34 -1.75 -1.76
N ALA A 43 -4.38 -3.08 -1.77
CA ALA A 43 -3.43 -3.92 -1.05
C ALA A 43 -2.01 -3.85 -1.65
N TYR A 44 -1.88 -3.96 -2.98
CA TYR A 44 -0.57 -3.83 -3.65
C TYR A 44 0.03 -2.43 -3.52
N SER A 45 -0.80 -1.39 -3.53
CA SER A 45 -0.31 -0.04 -3.22
C SER A 45 0.09 0.13 -1.75
N THR A 46 -0.48 -0.63 -0.81
CA THR A 46 0.05 -0.68 0.58
C THR A 46 1.41 -1.37 0.63
N MET A 47 1.60 -2.48 -0.08
CA MET A 47 2.89 -3.16 -0.19
C MET A 47 3.98 -2.21 -0.70
N SER A 48 3.71 -1.46 -1.78
CA SER A 48 4.65 -0.48 -2.32
C SER A 48 4.97 0.65 -1.33
N GLN A 49 3.96 1.19 -0.64
CA GLN A 49 4.12 2.27 0.34
C GLN A 49 4.91 1.83 1.58
N LEU A 50 4.70 0.61 2.06
CA LEU A 50 5.54 0.03 3.12
C LEU A 50 6.99 -0.12 2.63
N GLY A 51 7.19 -0.50 1.36
CA GLY A 51 8.51 -0.47 0.72
C GLY A 51 9.19 0.91 0.81
N TYR A 52 8.48 2.00 0.51
CA TYR A 52 9.02 3.36 0.64
C TYR A 52 9.46 3.69 2.08
N MET A 53 8.65 3.30 3.07
CA MET A 53 9.01 3.49 4.48
C MET A 53 10.25 2.68 4.86
N VAL A 54 10.38 1.44 4.35
CA VAL A 54 11.54 0.57 4.59
C VAL A 54 12.80 1.14 3.92
N VAL A 55 12.72 1.70 2.71
CA VAL A 55 13.83 2.43 2.08
C VAL A 55 14.27 3.61 2.95
N SER A 56 13.34 4.42 3.44
CA SER A 56 13.66 5.55 4.33
C SER A 56 14.37 5.10 5.61
N LEU A 57 13.97 3.95 6.18
CA LEU A 57 14.67 3.35 7.32
C LEU A 57 16.08 2.86 6.93
N GLY A 58 16.23 2.23 5.77
CA GLY A 58 17.52 1.77 5.23
C GLY A 58 18.49 2.90 4.86
N MET A 59 17.96 4.11 4.61
CA MET A 59 18.76 5.34 4.45
C MET A 59 19.04 6.05 5.78
N GLY A 60 18.61 5.49 6.92
CA GLY A 60 18.82 6.06 8.25
C GLY A 60 17.83 7.15 8.66
N SER A 61 16.88 7.53 7.79
CA SER A 61 15.88 8.55 8.10
C SER A 61 14.65 7.96 8.77
N TYR A 62 14.76 7.76 10.09
CA TYR A 62 13.65 7.28 10.92
C TYR A 62 12.47 8.27 10.99
N ARG A 63 12.76 9.57 11.07
CA ARG A 63 11.72 10.61 11.19
C ARG A 63 10.82 10.64 9.96
N ALA A 64 11.40 10.60 8.75
CA ALA A 64 10.63 10.56 7.52
C ALA A 64 9.80 9.28 7.41
N ALA A 65 10.38 8.12 7.74
CA ALA A 65 9.66 6.85 7.73
C ALA A 65 8.44 6.84 8.65
N LEU A 66 8.56 7.37 9.87
CA LEU A 66 7.43 7.48 10.80
C LEU A 66 6.36 8.47 10.35
N PHE A 67 6.78 9.65 9.89
CA PHE A 67 5.83 10.65 9.39
C PHE A 67 5.01 10.08 8.24
N HIS A 68 5.68 9.40 7.30
CA HIS A 68 5.04 8.71 6.19
C HIS A 68 4.12 7.58 6.67
N LEU A 69 4.53 6.79 7.68
CA LEU A 69 3.72 5.72 8.26
C LEU A 69 2.39 6.22 8.83
N ILE A 70 2.41 7.34 9.57
CA ILE A 70 1.20 7.91 10.17
C ILE A 70 0.23 8.37 9.07
N ASN A 71 0.72 9.16 8.11
CA ASN A 71 -0.10 9.64 7.00
C ASN A 71 -0.66 8.49 6.16
N HIS A 72 0.16 7.46 5.94
CA HIS A 72 -0.24 6.26 5.24
C HIS A 72 -1.37 5.52 5.97
N ALA A 73 -1.27 5.35 7.29
CA ALA A 73 -2.30 4.66 8.07
C ALA A 73 -3.67 5.35 7.93
N TYR A 74 -3.72 6.68 8.10
CA TYR A 74 -4.95 7.44 7.91
C TYR A 74 -5.47 7.36 6.48
N SER A 75 -4.61 7.63 5.49
CA SER A 75 -5.00 7.63 4.08
C SER A 75 -5.49 6.26 3.63
N LYS A 76 -4.84 5.18 4.05
CA LYS A 76 -5.26 3.81 3.70
C LYS A 76 -6.53 3.39 4.42
N ALA A 77 -6.71 3.74 5.69
CA ALA A 77 -7.98 3.47 6.37
C ALA A 77 -9.16 4.11 5.61
N LEU A 78 -9.01 5.39 5.21
CA LEU A 78 -10.01 6.09 4.41
C LEU A 78 -10.26 5.41 3.06
N LEU A 79 -9.20 5.04 2.32
CA LEU A 79 -9.35 4.37 1.01
C LEU A 79 -10.01 3.00 1.12
N PHE A 80 -9.67 2.20 2.14
CA PHE A 80 -10.29 0.88 2.34
C PHE A 80 -11.77 1.02 2.73
N LEU A 81 -12.10 1.94 3.64
CA LEU A 81 -13.50 2.18 4.02
C LEU A 81 -14.32 2.75 2.85
N GLY A 82 -13.76 3.71 2.11
CA GLY A 82 -14.37 4.28 0.90
C GLY A 82 -14.61 3.21 -0.17
N SER A 83 -13.63 2.33 -0.41
CA SER A 83 -13.81 1.20 -1.33
C SER A 83 -14.91 0.23 -0.87
N GLY A 84 -15.05 0.02 0.45
CA GLY A 84 -16.14 -0.78 1.02
C GLY A 84 -17.51 -0.17 0.74
N SER A 85 -17.65 1.16 0.89
CA SER A 85 -18.87 1.89 0.52
C SER A 85 -19.21 1.70 -0.96
N ILE A 86 -18.22 1.82 -1.85
CA ILE A 86 -18.40 1.62 -3.29
C ILE A 86 -18.89 0.20 -3.59
N ILE A 87 -18.24 -0.82 -3.03
CA ILE A 87 -18.62 -2.23 -3.25
C ILE A 87 -20.04 -2.48 -2.77
N HIS A 88 -20.41 -1.95 -1.61
CA HIS A 88 -21.77 -2.08 -1.08
C HIS A 88 -22.82 -1.43 -1.99
N SER A 89 -22.53 -0.25 -2.54
CA SER A 89 -23.40 0.39 -3.54
C SER A 89 -23.51 -0.44 -4.84
N MET A 90 -22.41 -1.04 -5.29
CA MET A 90 -22.39 -1.90 -6.48
C MET A 90 -23.23 -3.17 -6.30
N GLU A 91 -23.21 -3.77 -5.10
CA GLU A 91 -24.02 -4.95 -4.77
C GLU A 91 -25.52 -4.66 -4.84
N GLY A 92 -25.95 -3.41 -4.59
CA GLY A 92 -27.35 -2.99 -4.78
C GLY A 92 -27.82 -3.01 -6.24
N ILE A 93 -26.89 -2.84 -7.20
CA ILE A 93 -27.20 -2.79 -8.64
C ILE A 93 -26.99 -4.17 -9.30
N LEU A 94 -25.89 -4.84 -8.95
CA LEU A 94 -25.46 -6.09 -9.58
C LEU A 94 -25.95 -7.36 -8.85
N GLY A 95 -26.51 -7.20 -7.64
CA GLY A 95 -26.68 -8.29 -6.69
C GLY A 95 -25.35 -8.72 -6.05
N TYR A 96 -25.40 -9.67 -5.13
CA TYR A 96 -24.20 -10.19 -4.48
C TYR A 96 -23.36 -11.03 -5.45
N SER A 97 -22.36 -10.41 -6.06
CA SER A 97 -21.40 -11.06 -6.95
C SER A 97 -20.00 -10.47 -6.72
N PRO A 98 -19.20 -11.06 -5.81
CA PRO A 98 -17.92 -10.47 -5.38
C PRO A 98 -16.94 -10.17 -6.52
N ASN A 99 -16.94 -10.99 -7.58
CA ASN A 99 -16.05 -10.81 -8.73
C ASN A 99 -16.46 -9.63 -9.62
N GLN A 100 -17.72 -9.21 -9.57
CA GLN A 100 -18.24 -8.10 -10.36
C GLN A 100 -18.29 -6.83 -9.52
N SER A 101 -18.81 -6.91 -8.28
CA SER A 101 -18.96 -5.76 -7.38
C SER A 101 -17.64 -5.15 -6.92
N GLN A 102 -16.52 -5.87 -7.06
CA GLN A 102 -15.17 -5.38 -6.72
C GLN A 102 -14.32 -5.01 -7.94
N ASN A 103 -14.79 -5.31 -9.15
CA ASN A 103 -14.06 -5.07 -10.38
C ASN A 103 -14.32 -3.65 -10.89
N MET A 104 -13.27 -2.85 -10.94
CA MET A 104 -13.29 -1.42 -11.31
C MET A 104 -13.83 -1.18 -12.72
N VAL A 105 -13.78 -2.17 -13.61
CA VAL A 105 -14.34 -2.07 -14.97
C VAL A 105 -15.86 -1.82 -14.95
N PHE A 106 -16.56 -2.31 -13.92
CA PHE A 106 -18.01 -2.15 -13.79
C PHE A 106 -18.42 -0.98 -12.88
N MET A 107 -17.47 -0.23 -12.33
CA MET A 107 -17.72 0.82 -11.32
C MET A 107 -17.85 2.24 -11.91
N GLY A 108 -18.04 2.37 -13.22
CA GLY A 108 -18.18 3.68 -13.87
C GLY A 108 -19.44 4.44 -13.45
N GLY A 109 -19.39 5.77 -13.48
CA GLY A 109 -20.57 6.63 -13.26
C GLY A 109 -20.91 6.92 -11.79
N LEU A 110 -20.11 6.43 -10.84
CA LEU A 110 -20.20 6.79 -9.43
C LEU A 110 -19.66 8.21 -9.22
N LYS A 111 -20.39 9.05 -8.48
CA LYS A 111 -20.00 10.43 -8.10
C LYS A 111 -19.85 10.55 -6.61
#